data_AF-A0A957TNK3-F1
#
_entry.id   AF-A0A957TNK3-F1
#
_cell.length_a   1.000
_cell.length_b   1.000
_cell.length_c   1.000
_cell.angle_alpha   90.00
_cell.angle_beta   90.00
_cell.angle_gamma   90.00
#
_symmetry.space_group_name_H-M   'P 1'
#
loop_
_entity.id
_entity.type
_entity.pdbx_description
1 polymer ?
#
loop_
_entity_poly.entity_id
_entity_poly.type
_entity_poly.pdbx_seq_one_letter_code
_entity_poly.pdbx_strand_id
1 'polypeptide(L)'
;MTTYPFNLGPYTRPITTQSPDAQRWFDRGLIWCYGFNFEEAVRCFERAAAADPTCAMAHWGIAYAAGPNYNLTWEDFGWEGAQHVAARCYAATQQALTLVDSSTPVERALIEALPHRYQTDHFTDEAQCAAWNDAYAAAMRTVYHTFPDDRDVATLCVDALLNRTPWQLWDLSTGAAK
;
A
#
# COMPACT_ATOMS: atom_id res chain seq x y z
N MET A 1 -9.39 25.95 6.43
CA MET A 1 -8.33 24.94 6.23
C MET A 1 -7.66 24.72 7.58
N THR A 2 -7.89 23.57 8.21
CA THR A 2 -7.11 23.16 9.39
C THR A 2 -5.66 22.95 8.94
N THR A 3 -4.75 23.74 9.49
CA THR A 3 -3.31 23.60 9.27
C THR A 3 -2.91 22.19 9.69
N TYR A 4 -2.40 21.41 8.75
CA TYR A 4 -1.83 20.11 9.06
C TYR A 4 -0.60 20.33 9.96
N PRO A 5 -0.56 19.74 11.18
CA PRO A 5 0.37 20.19 12.20
C PRO A 5 1.81 19.70 11.99
N PHE A 6 2.03 18.78 11.05
CA PHE A 6 3.33 18.18 10.78
C PHE A 6 3.97 18.73 9.50
N ASN A 7 5.25 19.06 9.59
CA ASN A 7 6.10 19.34 8.43
C ASN A 7 6.80 18.04 8.00
N LEU A 8 6.35 17.46 6.88
CA LEU A 8 6.86 16.18 6.37
C LEU A 8 7.96 16.34 5.31
N GLY A 9 8.42 17.57 5.07
CA GLY A 9 9.38 17.87 4.02
C GLY A 9 8.74 18.00 2.63
N PRO A 10 9.56 18.17 1.58
CA PRO A 10 9.10 18.55 0.24
C PRO A 10 8.89 17.35 -0.70
N TYR A 11 8.99 16.12 -0.21
CA TYR A 11 8.88 14.94 -1.07
C TYR A 11 7.50 14.89 -1.75
N THR A 12 7.48 14.52 -3.03
CA THR A 12 6.25 14.38 -3.80
C THR A 12 6.38 13.21 -4.77
N ARG A 13 5.29 12.47 -4.94
CA ARG A 13 5.11 11.52 -6.03
C ARG A 13 3.94 12.04 -6.88
N PRO A 14 4.20 12.61 -8.08
CA PRO A 14 3.12 13.03 -8.96
C PRO A 14 2.16 11.87 -9.23
N ILE A 15 0.86 12.12 -9.05
CA ILE A 15 -0.21 11.18 -9.40
C ILE A 15 -1.18 11.82 -10.39
N THR A 16 -1.98 10.99 -11.04
CA THR A 16 -3.07 11.46 -11.89
C THR A 16 -4.18 12.06 -11.01
N THR A 17 -4.19 13.39 -10.90
CA THR A 17 -5.25 14.18 -10.26
C THR A 17 -5.21 15.62 -10.80
N GLN A 18 -6.36 16.29 -10.85
CA GLN A 18 -6.43 17.73 -11.11
C GLN A 18 -6.54 18.56 -9.82
N SER A 19 -6.64 17.90 -8.66
CA SER A 19 -6.81 18.55 -7.36
C SER A 19 -5.45 18.72 -6.67
N PRO A 20 -4.96 19.96 -6.50
CA PRO A 20 -3.72 20.21 -5.76
C PRO A 20 -3.81 19.75 -4.30
N ASP A 21 -5.02 19.73 -3.74
CA ASP A 21 -5.26 19.23 -2.38
C ASP A 21 -5.18 17.70 -2.33
N ALA A 22 -5.68 16.98 -3.34
CA ALA A 22 -5.52 15.53 -3.42
C ALA A 22 -4.05 15.12 -3.57
N GLN A 23 -3.29 15.78 -4.46
CA GLN A 23 -1.85 15.58 -4.60
C GLN A 23 -1.13 15.79 -3.26
N ARG A 24 -1.42 16.89 -2.56
CA ARG A 24 -0.81 17.21 -1.27
C ARG A 24 -1.13 16.16 -0.20
N TRP A 25 -2.37 15.68 -0.14
CA TRP A 25 -2.77 14.66 0.83
C TRP A 25 -2.18 13.28 0.49
N PHE A 26 -2.09 12.93 -0.78
CA PHE A 26 -1.42 11.72 -1.22
C PHE A 26 0.07 11.72 -0.85
N ASP A 27 0.78 12.82 -1.12
CA ASP A 27 2.20 12.96 -0.77
C ASP A 27 2.42 12.76 0.74
N ARG A 28 1.56 13.36 1.57
CA ARG A 28 1.60 13.16 3.03
C ARG A 28 1.38 11.71 3.41
N GLY A 29 0.39 11.05 2.79
CA GLY A 29 0.10 9.64 3.04
C GLY A 29 1.31 8.76 2.73
N LEU A 30 1.95 8.98 1.58
CA LEU A 30 3.12 8.23 1.17
C LEU A 30 4.32 8.46 2.11
N ILE A 31 4.57 9.71 2.51
CA ILE A 31 5.64 10.02 3.46
C ILE A 31 5.39 9.34 4.82
N TRP A 32 4.14 9.27 5.29
CA TRP A 32 3.81 8.55 6.51
C TRP A 32 4.00 7.04 6.41
N CYS A 33 3.71 6.43 5.25
CA CYS A 33 4.08 5.04 5.02
C CYS A 33 5.60 4.84 5.16
N TYR A 34 6.41 5.73 4.56
CA TYR A 34 7.87 5.68 4.67
C TYR A 34 8.40 6.00 6.07
N GLY A 35 7.62 6.74 6.86
CA GLY A 35 7.85 6.97 8.29
C GLY A 35 7.26 5.89 9.21
N PHE A 36 6.71 4.80 8.67
CA PHE A 36 6.07 3.70 9.40
C PHE A 36 4.87 4.12 10.28
N ASN A 37 4.17 5.20 9.92
CA ASN A 37 2.91 5.60 10.56
C ASN A 37 1.73 5.35 9.62
N PHE A 38 1.33 4.09 9.52
CA PHE A 38 0.28 3.65 8.59
C PHE A 38 -1.11 4.19 8.93
N GLU A 39 -1.43 4.39 10.21
CA GLU A 39 -2.73 4.94 10.62
C GLU A 39 -2.93 6.38 10.10
N GLU A 40 -1.92 7.23 10.27
CA GLU A 40 -1.98 8.61 9.76
C GLU A 40 -1.87 8.64 8.22
N ALA A 41 -1.14 7.69 7.62
CA ALA A 41 -1.10 7.54 6.17
C ALA A 41 -2.50 7.28 5.59
N VAL A 42 -3.26 6.34 6.16
CA VAL A 42 -4.63 6.03 5.75
C VAL A 42 -5.53 7.28 5.84
N ARG A 43 -5.46 8.03 6.95
CA ARG A 43 -6.23 9.29 7.09
C ARG A 43 -5.87 10.32 6.04
N CYS A 44 -4.60 10.38 5.63
CA CYS A 44 -4.15 11.26 4.54
C CYS A 44 -4.72 10.80 3.19
N PHE A 45 -4.68 9.51 2.87
CA PHE A 45 -5.25 9.00 1.63
C PHE A 45 -6.78 9.15 1.56
N GLU A 46 -7.49 8.99 2.68
CA GLU A 46 -8.92 9.30 2.76
C GLU A 46 -9.23 10.77 2.48
N ARG A 47 -8.38 11.70 2.96
CA ARG A 47 -8.49 13.12 2.61
C ARG A 47 -8.15 13.39 1.15
N ALA A 48 -7.22 12.64 0.55
CA ALA A 48 -6.94 12.72 -0.88
C ALA A 48 -8.16 12.29 -1.70
N ALA A 49 -8.77 11.15 -1.35
CA ALA A 49 -9.98 10.66 -2.01
C ALA A 49 -11.18 11.60 -1.81
N ALA A 50 -11.31 12.25 -0.65
CA ALA A 50 -12.34 13.26 -0.43
C ALA A 50 -12.12 14.54 -1.26
N ALA A 51 -10.85 14.91 -1.52
CA ALA A 51 -10.49 16.09 -2.31
C ALA A 51 -10.57 15.84 -3.83
N ASP A 52 -10.43 14.59 -4.26
CA ASP A 52 -10.64 14.15 -5.64
C ASP A 52 -11.19 12.71 -5.66
N PRO A 53 -12.52 12.54 -5.74
CA PRO A 53 -13.16 11.23 -5.76
C PRO A 53 -12.84 10.37 -6.98
N THR A 54 -12.18 10.91 -8.01
CA THR A 54 -11.74 10.13 -9.18
C THR A 54 -10.24 9.82 -9.16
N CYS A 55 -9.54 10.18 -8.08
CA CYS A 55 -8.13 9.88 -7.90
C CYS A 55 -7.91 8.41 -7.53
N ALA A 56 -7.60 7.57 -8.53
CA ALA A 56 -7.35 6.14 -8.35
C ALA A 56 -6.24 5.85 -7.31
N MET A 57 -5.18 6.67 -7.32
CA MET A 57 -4.05 6.51 -6.41
C MET A 57 -4.39 6.81 -4.94
N ALA A 58 -5.40 7.63 -4.66
CA ALA A 58 -5.87 7.82 -3.29
C ALA A 58 -6.46 6.51 -2.73
N HIS A 59 -7.26 5.80 -3.53
CA HIS A 59 -7.80 4.49 -3.16
C HIS A 59 -6.72 3.41 -3.08
N TRP A 60 -5.74 3.43 -3.99
CA TRP A 60 -4.55 2.58 -3.88
C TRP A 60 -3.82 2.80 -2.54
N GLY A 61 -3.64 4.06 -2.13
CA GLY A 61 -2.97 4.40 -0.88
C GLY A 61 -3.70 3.88 0.35
N ILE A 62 -5.04 3.93 0.36
CA ILE A 62 -5.86 3.34 1.43
C ILE A 62 -5.62 1.82 1.51
N ALA A 63 -5.67 1.12 0.38
CA ALA A 63 -5.45 -0.33 0.35
C ALA A 63 -4.01 -0.71 0.74
N TYR A 64 -3.02 0.06 0.30
CA TYR A 64 -1.62 -0.15 0.65
C TYR A 64 -1.36 0.04 2.15
N ALA A 65 -1.83 1.15 2.72
CA ALA A 65 -1.51 1.52 4.10
C ALA A 65 -2.36 0.81 5.16
N ALA A 66 -3.60 0.43 4.85
CA ALA A 66 -4.48 -0.23 5.82
C ALA A 66 -4.16 -1.72 6.04
N GLY A 67 -3.47 -2.36 5.08
CA GLY A 67 -3.12 -3.78 5.15
C GLY A 67 -1.93 -4.10 6.04
N PRO A 68 -1.50 -5.37 6.05
CA PRO A 68 -0.33 -5.77 6.83
C PRO A 68 0.95 -5.10 6.31
N ASN A 69 1.89 -4.92 7.22
CA ASN A 69 3.23 -4.42 6.93
C ASN A 69 4.26 -5.24 7.74
N TYR A 70 5.55 -4.95 7.55
CA TYR A 70 6.63 -5.67 8.23
C TYR A 70 6.50 -5.70 9.77
N ASN A 71 5.91 -4.66 10.37
CA ASN A 71 5.75 -4.52 11.82
C ASN A 71 4.34 -4.90 12.33
N LEU A 72 3.40 -5.21 11.44
CA LEU A 72 2.02 -5.53 11.78
C LEU A 72 1.50 -6.55 10.79
N THR A 73 1.64 -7.84 11.13
CA THR A 73 1.26 -8.95 10.26
C THR A 73 -0.26 -9.19 10.29
N TRP A 74 -0.75 -10.11 9.46
CA TRP A 74 -2.16 -10.52 9.50
C TRP A 74 -2.53 -11.09 10.88
N GLU A 75 -1.64 -11.85 11.50
CA GLU A 75 -1.84 -12.45 12.83
C GLU A 75 -1.94 -11.37 13.92
N ASP A 76 -1.15 -10.30 13.84
CA ASP A 76 -1.13 -9.22 14.84
C ASP A 76 -2.46 -8.45 14.92
N PHE A 77 -3.24 -8.41 13.83
CA PHE A 77 -4.60 -7.83 13.86
C PHE A 77 -5.60 -8.69 14.64
N GLY A 78 -5.29 -9.96 14.90
CA GLY A 78 -6.23 -10.97 15.35
C GLY A 78 -7.27 -11.31 14.28
N TRP A 79 -7.98 -12.43 14.46
CA TRP A 79 -8.90 -12.95 13.43
C TRP A 79 -9.95 -11.93 12.98
N GLU A 80 -10.72 -11.37 13.91
CA GLU A 80 -11.79 -10.42 13.58
C GLU A 80 -11.23 -9.11 13.00
N GLY A 81 -10.12 -8.59 13.55
CA GLY A 81 -9.48 -7.38 13.04
C GLY A 81 -8.96 -7.57 11.62
N ALA A 82 -8.31 -8.71 11.36
CA ALA A 82 -7.81 -9.06 10.04
C ALA A 82 -8.93 -9.19 9.00
N GLN A 83 -10.09 -9.74 9.35
CA GLN A 83 -11.26 -9.79 8.44
C GLN A 83 -11.76 -8.39 8.08
N HIS A 84 -11.85 -7.47 9.05
CA HIS A 84 -12.22 -6.08 8.79
C HIS A 84 -11.19 -5.36 7.90
N VAL A 85 -9.90 -5.60 8.14
CA VAL A 85 -8.81 -5.05 7.31
C VAL A 85 -8.87 -5.59 5.89
N ALA A 86 -9.08 -6.90 5.72
CA ALA A 86 -9.23 -7.54 4.41
C ALA A 86 -10.39 -6.92 3.62
N ALA A 87 -11.56 -6.79 4.26
CA ALA A 87 -12.73 -6.18 3.62
C ALA A 87 -12.48 -4.73 3.20
N ARG A 88 -11.86 -3.93 4.07
CA ARG A 88 -11.51 -2.52 3.77
C ARG A 88 -10.52 -2.42 2.62
N CYS A 89 -9.46 -3.22 2.63
CA CYS A 89 -8.43 -3.18 1.60
C CYS A 89 -8.96 -3.69 0.25
N TYR A 90 -9.78 -4.73 0.26
CA TYR A 90 -10.49 -5.20 -0.93
C TYR A 90 -11.38 -4.10 -1.50
N ALA A 91 -12.22 -3.47 -0.68
CA ALA A 91 -13.09 -2.38 -1.14
C ALA A 91 -12.30 -1.21 -1.75
N ALA A 92 -11.23 -0.76 -1.10
CA ALA A 92 -10.36 0.28 -1.63
C ALA A 92 -9.67 -0.15 -2.94
N THR A 93 -9.24 -1.40 -3.05
CA THR A 93 -8.69 -1.98 -4.29
C THR A 93 -9.70 -1.94 -5.42
N GLN A 94 -10.95 -2.35 -5.17
CA GLN A 94 -12.00 -2.30 -6.19
C GLN A 94 -12.27 -0.86 -6.65
N GLN A 95 -12.30 0.12 -5.73
CA GLN A 95 -12.45 1.54 -6.11
C GLN A 95 -11.26 2.06 -6.92
N ALA A 96 -10.02 1.65 -6.61
CA ALA A 96 -8.87 2.04 -7.40
C ALA A 96 -8.96 1.47 -8.84
N LEU A 97 -9.40 0.22 -8.97
CA LEU A 97 -9.58 -0.45 -10.27
C LEU A 97 -10.67 0.21 -11.14
N THR A 98 -11.78 0.67 -10.57
CA THR A 98 -12.83 1.36 -11.36
C THR A 98 -12.36 2.70 -11.93
N LEU A 99 -11.30 3.28 -11.36
CA LEU A 99 -10.74 4.58 -11.74
C LEU A 99 -9.41 4.46 -12.51
N VAL A 100 -8.92 3.24 -12.74
CA VAL A 100 -7.56 3.01 -13.26
C VAL A 100 -7.36 3.51 -14.70
N ASP A 101 -8.44 3.70 -15.46
CA ASP A 101 -8.35 3.96 -16.90
C ASP A 101 -7.69 5.30 -17.26
N SER A 102 -7.79 6.29 -16.38
CA SER A 102 -7.15 7.60 -16.53
C SER A 102 -5.71 7.62 -16.02
N SER A 103 -5.24 6.57 -15.33
CA SER A 103 -3.96 6.54 -14.62
C SER A 103 -2.76 6.42 -15.56
N THR A 104 -1.61 6.96 -15.16
CA THR A 104 -0.34 6.73 -15.85
C THR A 104 0.05 5.25 -15.85
N PRO A 105 0.96 4.79 -16.74
CA PRO A 105 1.36 3.38 -16.79
C PRO A 105 1.88 2.83 -15.44
N VAL A 106 2.65 3.63 -14.69
CA VAL A 106 3.19 3.20 -13.38
C VAL A 106 2.11 3.15 -12.31
N GLU A 107 1.18 4.11 -12.28
CA GLU A 107 0.02 4.09 -11.37
C GLU A 107 -0.87 2.88 -11.64
N ARG A 108 -1.18 2.62 -12.91
CA ARG A 108 -1.93 1.44 -13.34
C ARG A 108 -1.27 0.15 -12.86
N ALA A 109 0.03 -0.01 -13.07
CA ALA A 109 0.74 -1.21 -12.65
C ALA A 109 0.73 -1.42 -11.12
N LEU A 110 0.85 -0.33 -10.35
CA LEU A 110 0.75 -0.37 -8.88
C LEU A 110 -0.66 -0.74 -8.41
N ILE A 111 -1.70 -0.22 -9.08
CA ILE A 111 -3.11 -0.54 -8.80
C ILE A 111 -3.42 -2.00 -9.16
N GLU A 112 -3.00 -2.45 -10.33
CA GLU A 112 -3.23 -3.81 -10.84
C GLU A 112 -2.45 -4.88 -10.05
N ALA A 113 -1.47 -4.49 -9.23
CA ALA A 113 -0.84 -5.40 -8.28
C ALA A 113 -1.72 -5.69 -7.04
N LEU A 114 -2.59 -4.77 -6.62
CA LEU A 114 -3.40 -4.92 -5.40
C LEU A 114 -4.34 -6.13 -5.38
N PRO A 115 -5.01 -6.52 -6.49
CA PRO A 115 -5.86 -7.72 -6.51
C PRO A 115 -5.13 -9.01 -6.20
N HIS A 116 -3.79 -9.05 -6.35
CA HIS A 116 -2.99 -10.19 -5.92
C HIS A 116 -2.87 -10.27 -4.39
N ARG A 117 -2.90 -9.12 -3.71
CA ARG A 117 -2.83 -9.00 -2.24
C ARG A 117 -4.19 -9.12 -1.57
N TYR A 118 -5.22 -8.59 -2.21
CA TYR A 118 -6.59 -8.56 -1.69
C TYR A 118 -7.50 -9.21 -2.72
N GLN A 119 -7.47 -10.55 -2.74
CA GLN A 119 -8.16 -11.35 -3.75
C GLN A 119 -9.67 -11.42 -3.48
N THR A 120 -10.07 -11.35 -2.21
CA THR A 120 -11.45 -11.32 -1.72
C THR A 120 -11.55 -10.39 -0.50
N ASP A 121 -12.76 -10.09 -0.06
CA ASP A 121 -13.04 -9.25 1.11
C ASP A 121 -12.92 -9.99 2.46
N HIS A 122 -12.69 -11.30 2.42
CA HIS A 122 -12.48 -12.16 3.59
C HIS A 122 -11.53 -13.31 3.24
N PHE A 123 -10.99 -13.97 4.26
CA PHE A 123 -10.17 -15.18 4.12
C PHE A 123 -10.66 -16.29 5.07
N THR A 124 -10.31 -17.55 4.77
CA THR A 124 -10.79 -18.72 5.53
C THR A 124 -9.76 -19.30 6.47
N ASP A 125 -8.48 -18.99 6.29
CA ASP A 125 -7.37 -19.42 7.14
C ASP A 125 -6.13 -18.53 6.95
N GLU A 126 -5.14 -18.69 7.85
CA GLU A 126 -3.88 -17.93 7.81
C GLU A 126 -3.01 -18.27 6.59
N ALA A 127 -3.12 -19.49 6.05
CA ALA A 127 -2.34 -19.91 4.88
C ALA A 127 -2.76 -19.12 3.62
N GLN A 128 -4.04 -18.76 3.52
CA GLN A 128 -4.54 -17.89 2.46
C GLN A 128 -3.91 -16.49 2.53
N CYS A 129 -3.81 -15.90 3.73
CA CYS A 129 -3.16 -14.62 3.95
C CYS A 129 -1.66 -14.63 3.57
N ALA A 130 -0.95 -15.71 3.89
CA ALA A 130 0.44 -15.91 3.47
C ALA A 130 0.56 -16.02 1.93
N ALA A 131 -0.35 -16.76 1.29
CA ALA A 131 -0.40 -16.88 -0.17
C ALA A 131 -0.69 -15.52 -0.86
N TRP A 132 -1.49 -14.65 -0.25
CA TRP A 132 -1.72 -13.28 -0.73
C TRP A 132 -0.45 -12.42 -0.68
N ASN A 133 0.35 -12.53 0.39
CA ASN A 133 1.64 -11.84 0.48
C ASN A 133 2.61 -12.34 -0.61
N ASP A 134 2.67 -13.65 -0.86
CA ASP A 134 3.49 -14.23 -1.94
C ASP A 134 3.04 -13.75 -3.33
N ALA A 135 1.73 -13.77 -3.58
CA ALA A 135 1.16 -13.32 -4.86
C ALA A 135 1.42 -11.83 -5.11
N TYR A 136 1.24 -10.99 -4.09
CA TYR A 136 1.52 -9.56 -4.18
C TYR A 136 3.00 -9.27 -4.41
N ALA A 137 3.89 -9.97 -3.70
CA ALA A 137 5.31 -9.83 -3.90
C ALA A 137 5.74 -10.24 -5.32
N ALA A 138 5.18 -11.30 -5.87
CA ALA A 138 5.41 -11.70 -7.26
C ALA A 138 4.92 -10.62 -8.25
N ALA A 139 3.74 -10.06 -8.03
CA ALA A 139 3.22 -8.96 -8.85
C ALA A 139 4.12 -7.72 -8.77
N MET A 140 4.54 -7.31 -7.57
CA MET A 140 5.43 -6.16 -7.38
C MET A 140 6.82 -6.34 -7.99
N ARG A 141 7.36 -7.57 -8.06
CA ARG A 141 8.57 -7.84 -8.85
C ARG A 141 8.37 -7.54 -10.34
N THR A 142 7.22 -7.90 -10.90
CA THR A 142 6.88 -7.57 -12.28
C THR A 142 6.76 -6.06 -12.49
N VAL A 143 6.15 -5.34 -11.54
CA VAL A 143 6.09 -3.87 -11.57
C VAL A 143 7.51 -3.27 -11.54
N TYR A 144 8.37 -3.75 -10.63
CA TYR A 144 9.76 -3.30 -10.57
C TYR A 144 10.54 -3.56 -11.85
N HIS A 145 10.40 -4.74 -12.47
CA HIS A 145 11.05 -5.02 -13.75
C HIS A 145 10.55 -4.12 -14.90
N THR A 146 9.30 -3.65 -14.83
CA THR A 146 8.73 -2.73 -15.81
C THR A 146 9.20 -1.29 -15.58
N PHE A 147 9.40 -0.89 -14.32
CA PHE A 147 9.81 0.47 -13.92
C PHE A 147 11.05 0.45 -13.01
N PRO A 148 12.21 -0.04 -13.47
CA PRO A 148 13.37 -0.31 -12.60
C PRO A 148 14.03 0.95 -12.03
N ASP A 149 13.84 2.10 -12.71
CA ASP A 149 14.41 3.39 -12.30
C ASP A 149 13.49 4.20 -11.35
N ASP A 150 12.23 3.77 -11.15
CA ASP A 150 11.31 4.40 -10.19
C ASP A 150 11.66 3.92 -8.77
N ARG A 151 12.19 4.83 -7.95
CA ARG A 151 12.63 4.55 -6.58
C ARG A 151 11.48 4.21 -5.63
N ASP A 152 10.28 4.76 -5.85
CA ASP A 152 9.13 4.38 -5.04
C ASP A 152 8.71 2.96 -5.40
N VAL A 153 8.70 2.61 -6.69
CA VAL A 153 8.40 1.23 -7.13
C VAL A 153 9.40 0.24 -6.54
N ALA A 154 10.70 0.56 -6.57
CA ALA A 154 11.73 -0.27 -5.94
C ALA A 154 11.47 -0.42 -4.43
N THR A 155 11.14 0.67 -3.74
CA THR A 155 10.84 0.67 -2.31
C THR A 155 9.61 -0.17 -1.98
N LEU A 156 8.51 0.01 -2.71
CA LEU A 156 7.27 -0.73 -2.56
C LEU A 156 7.47 -2.23 -2.88
N CYS A 157 8.31 -2.56 -3.86
CA CYS A 157 8.67 -3.94 -4.15
C CYS A 157 9.47 -4.57 -3.01
N VAL A 158 10.44 -3.85 -2.44
CA VAL A 158 11.19 -4.34 -1.27
C VAL A 158 10.25 -4.55 -0.09
N ASP A 159 9.37 -3.60 0.21
CA ASP A 159 8.35 -3.75 1.26
C ASP A 159 7.51 -5.01 1.04
N ALA A 160 6.96 -5.22 -0.17
CA ALA A 160 6.20 -6.42 -0.49
C ALA A 160 7.00 -7.73 -0.27
N LEU A 161 8.30 -7.72 -0.55
CA LEU A 161 9.18 -8.88 -0.32
C LEU A 161 9.44 -9.14 1.16
N LEU A 162 9.64 -8.09 1.95
CA LEU A 162 9.88 -8.20 3.39
C LEU A 162 8.64 -8.74 4.12
N ASN A 163 7.44 -8.42 3.65
CA ASN A 163 6.17 -8.90 4.18
C ASN A 163 5.95 -10.43 4.02
N ARG A 164 6.77 -11.12 3.22
CA ARG A 164 6.71 -12.59 3.08
C ARG A 164 7.30 -13.31 4.29
N THR A 165 8.27 -12.69 4.94
CA THR A 165 9.05 -13.27 6.05
C THR A 165 9.34 -12.20 7.10
N PRO A 166 8.29 -11.59 7.70
CA PRO A 166 8.46 -10.51 8.67
C PRO A 166 9.33 -11.01 9.84
N TRP A 167 10.33 -10.22 10.22
CA TRP A 167 11.30 -10.53 11.28
C TRP A 167 12.14 -11.80 11.09
N GLN A 168 12.14 -12.39 9.91
CA GLN A 168 12.87 -13.63 9.60
C GLN A 168 13.94 -13.45 8.50
N LEU A 169 14.50 -12.25 8.35
CA LEU A 169 15.48 -11.95 7.29
C LEU A 169 16.87 -12.54 7.56
N TRP A 170 17.22 -12.73 8.83
CA TRP A 170 18.48 -13.34 9.24
C TRP A 170 18.30 -14.18 10.50
N ASP A 171 19.22 -15.12 10.69
CA ASP A 171 19.36 -15.84 11.93
C ASP A 171 20.09 -14.97 12.96
N LEU A 172 19.45 -14.73 14.11
CA LEU A 172 19.99 -13.83 15.14
C LEU A 172 21.26 -14.37 15.81
N SER A 173 21.49 -15.68 15.77
CA SER A 173 22.67 -16.29 16.40
C SER A 173 23.90 -16.28 15.49
N THR A 174 23.69 -16.47 14.19
CA THR A 174 24.77 -16.60 13.20
C THR A 174 24.95 -15.37 12.32
N GLY A 175 23.95 -14.50 12.22
CA GLY A 175 23.91 -13.38 11.28
C GLY A 175 23.76 -13.79 9.82
N ALA A 176 23.56 -15.08 9.53
CA ALA A 176 23.33 -15.58 8.19
C ALA A 176 21.91 -15.21 7.71
N ALA A 177 21.77 -14.96 6.40
CA ALA A 177 20.44 -14.81 5.79
C ALA A 177 19.63 -16.10 5.97
N LYS A 178 18.34 -15.95 6.22
CA LYS A 178 17.36 -17.05 6.24
C LYS A 178 16.67 -17.21 4.89
#